data_AF-A0A1M5C5A7-F1
#
_entry.id   AF-A0A1M5C5A7-F1
#
_cell.length_a   1.000
_cell.length_b   1.000
_cell.length_c   1.000
_cell.angle_alpha   90.00
_cell.angle_beta   90.00
_cell.angle_gamma   90.00
#
_symmetry.space_group_name_H-M   'P 1'
#
loop_
_entity.id
_entity.type
_entity.pdbx_description
1 polymer ?
#
loop_
_entity_poly.entity_id
_entity_poly.type
_entity_poly.pdbx_seq_one_letter_code
_entity_poly.pdbx_strand_id
1 'polypeptide(L)'
;SVRKLPKSNIRGVKFGRRLPQYRGQFCMPVHISAPFGADRACKDASRVFRLPGTVNEKSGGLVRVSGGTGQRHRFDALSDQIFTASGRPTRSDLEQRRKQKKAKNENGKSMPRGLTQAQRFSLILDDLEIIRCFHGGTIPTGMRNTWLHFFATCFTHLPDVLDIERKIWEAAKTATPGLPPAEVQAIARQAAEKTALNRSSSVLSDGRYHYKGATIAERLGVTSDMARNLGLKQVIPENERKRRKAEAERRRRVAKGAMTREEYLAKNNASREKPWTALGIGRTKYYELKREGLLPELIAA
;
A
#
# COMPACT_ATOMS: atom_id res chain seq x y z
N SER A 1 -2.61 58.02 5.68
CA SER A 1 -3.70 57.06 5.44
C SER A 1 -3.29 56.11 4.32
N VAL A 2 -2.75 54.94 4.68
CA VAL A 2 -2.12 53.99 3.74
C VAL A 2 -3.21 53.09 3.15
N ARG A 3 -3.57 53.30 1.88
CA ARG A 3 -4.50 52.43 1.14
C ARG A 3 -3.83 51.08 0.86
N LYS A 4 -4.34 50.01 1.45
CA LYS A 4 -3.96 48.63 1.15
C LYS A 4 -4.44 48.27 -0.27
N LEU A 5 -3.52 47.87 -1.15
CA LEU A 5 -3.83 47.23 -2.42
C LEU A 5 -4.40 45.82 -2.20
N PRO A 6 -5.31 45.33 -3.07
CA PRO A 6 -5.99 44.06 -2.90
C PRO A 6 -5.06 42.88 -3.20
N LYS A 7 -5.12 41.85 -2.35
CA LYS A 7 -4.43 40.57 -2.54
C LYS A 7 -4.95 39.89 -3.81
N SER A 8 -4.16 39.90 -4.88
CA SER A 8 -4.44 39.10 -6.07
C SER A 8 -4.27 37.61 -5.73
N ASN A 9 -5.29 36.86 -6.11
CA ASN A 9 -5.49 35.46 -5.79
C ASN A 9 -4.61 34.59 -6.72
N ILE A 10 -3.33 34.41 -6.37
CA ILE A 10 -2.45 33.48 -7.09
C ILE A 10 -2.84 32.06 -6.67
N ARG A 11 -3.76 31.46 -7.45
CA ARG A 11 -4.08 30.03 -7.38
C ARG A 11 -2.78 29.25 -7.54
N GLY A 12 -2.40 28.51 -6.50
CA GLY A 12 -1.23 27.63 -6.52
C GLY A 12 -1.31 26.67 -7.70
N VAL A 13 -0.35 26.79 -8.62
CA VAL A 13 -0.08 25.79 -9.63
C VAL A 13 0.27 24.51 -8.89
N LYS A 14 -0.63 23.52 -8.92
CA LYS A 14 -0.36 22.18 -8.40
C LYS A 14 0.82 21.61 -9.20
N PHE A 15 2.01 21.58 -8.60
CA PHE A 15 3.16 20.86 -9.14
C PHE A 15 2.84 19.35 -9.17
N GLY A 16 2.31 18.89 -10.30
CA GLY A 16 1.95 17.49 -10.50
C GLY A 16 3.19 16.59 -10.58
N ARG A 17 3.19 15.50 -9.80
CA ARG A 17 3.85 14.18 -10.00
C ARG A 17 5.28 14.08 -10.59
N ARG A 18 6.07 15.15 -10.75
CA ARG A 18 7.42 15.12 -11.37
C ARG A 18 8.58 15.38 -10.40
N LEU A 19 8.33 15.74 -9.14
CA LEU A 19 9.38 16.04 -8.15
C LEU A 19 10.47 14.95 -7.97
N PRO A 20 10.17 13.64 -8.03
CA PRO A 20 11.22 12.61 -7.94
C PRO A 20 12.17 12.58 -9.14
N GLN A 21 11.70 13.02 -10.32
CA GLN A 21 12.49 13.03 -11.57
C GLN A 21 13.50 14.19 -11.56
N TYR A 22 13.07 15.37 -11.11
CA TYR A 22 13.92 16.55 -11.00
C TYR A 22 15.08 16.35 -10.01
N ARG A 23 14.83 15.71 -8.85
CA ARG A 23 15.89 15.47 -7.84
C ARG A 23 17.07 14.66 -8.38
N GLY A 24 16.79 13.62 -9.17
CA GLY A 24 17.84 12.83 -9.83
C GLY A 24 18.62 13.68 -10.84
N GLN A 25 17.95 14.53 -11.60
CA GLN A 25 18.53 15.28 -12.72
C GLN A 25 19.36 16.51 -12.30
N PHE A 26 19.12 17.11 -11.13
CA PHE A 26 19.97 18.19 -10.60
C PHE A 26 21.13 17.69 -9.74
N CYS A 27 20.99 16.51 -9.11
CA CYS A 27 22.08 15.92 -8.35
C CYS A 27 23.24 15.46 -9.24
N MET A 28 22.95 14.99 -10.47
CA MET A 28 23.96 14.40 -11.35
C MET A 28 24.91 15.41 -11.99
N PRO A 29 24.45 16.56 -12.54
CA PRO A 29 25.36 17.60 -13.02
C PRO A 29 26.32 18.07 -11.94
N VAL A 30 25.83 18.27 -10.70
CA VAL A 30 26.67 18.63 -9.54
C VAL A 30 27.71 17.57 -9.21
N HIS A 31 27.40 16.29 -9.44
CA HIS A 31 28.35 15.20 -9.22
C HIS A 31 29.42 15.15 -10.32
N ILE A 32 29.02 15.32 -11.58
CA ILE A 32 29.92 15.39 -12.74
C ILE A 32 30.83 16.62 -12.65
N SER A 33 30.32 17.75 -12.13
CA SER A 33 31.08 18.99 -12.00
C SER A 33 31.85 19.14 -10.67
N ALA A 34 31.73 18.17 -9.75
CA ALA A 34 32.42 18.21 -8.46
C ALA A 34 33.96 18.32 -8.57
N PRO A 35 34.63 17.63 -9.52
CA PRO A 35 36.08 17.81 -9.73
C PRO A 35 36.47 19.24 -10.15
N PHE A 36 35.54 20.01 -10.70
CA PHE A 36 35.75 21.40 -11.14
C PHE A 36 35.36 22.43 -10.06
N GLY A 37 35.18 21.98 -8.80
CA GLY A 37 34.88 22.87 -7.68
C GLY A 37 33.41 23.29 -7.56
N ALA A 38 32.49 22.60 -8.21
CA ALA A 38 31.06 22.89 -8.08
C ALA A 38 30.56 22.65 -6.64
N ASP A 39 29.77 23.60 -6.12
CA ASP A 39 29.15 23.48 -4.79
C ASP A 39 28.17 22.29 -4.75
N ARG A 40 28.46 21.33 -3.87
CA ARG A 40 27.67 20.11 -3.68
C ARG A 40 26.28 20.38 -3.11
N ALA A 41 26.03 21.57 -2.55
CA ALA A 41 24.72 21.99 -2.08
C ALA A 41 23.77 22.36 -3.23
N CYS A 42 24.27 22.66 -4.44
CA CYS A 42 23.50 23.18 -5.58
C CYS A 42 22.63 22.16 -6.33
N LYS A 43 21.82 21.37 -5.61
CA LYS A 43 21.07 20.20 -6.14
C LYS A 43 19.57 20.39 -6.29
N ASP A 44 19.04 21.60 -6.12
CA ASP A 44 17.60 21.87 -6.20
C ASP A 44 17.20 22.74 -7.40
N ALA A 45 15.98 22.51 -7.87
CA ALA A 45 15.42 23.15 -9.06
C ALA A 45 14.88 24.57 -8.81
N SER A 46 14.82 25.00 -7.55
CA SER A 46 14.16 26.23 -7.12
C SER A 46 15.15 27.30 -6.65
N ARG A 47 16.46 27.13 -6.91
CA ARG A 47 17.48 28.07 -6.46
C ARG A 47 17.29 29.43 -7.10
N VAL A 48 17.51 30.45 -6.28
CA VAL A 48 17.61 31.84 -6.72
C VAL A 48 19.07 32.10 -7.09
N PHE A 49 19.31 32.47 -8.34
CA PHE A 49 20.62 32.89 -8.81
C PHE A 49 20.78 34.41 -8.69
N ARG A 50 22.04 34.87 -8.58
CA ARG A 50 22.36 36.30 -8.56
C ARG A 50 22.06 36.91 -9.93
N LEU A 51 21.53 38.12 -9.92
CA LEU A 51 21.20 38.85 -11.14
C LEU A 51 22.45 39.55 -11.71
N PRO A 52 22.79 39.35 -13.00
CA PRO A 52 23.85 40.11 -13.65
C PRO A 52 23.64 41.63 -13.53
N GLY A 53 24.73 42.37 -13.33
CA GLY A 53 24.72 43.83 -13.14
C GLY A 53 24.52 44.27 -11.68
N THR A 54 24.25 43.36 -10.75
CA THR A 54 24.15 43.68 -9.32
C THR A 54 25.51 43.58 -8.62
N VAL A 55 25.69 44.30 -7.51
CA VAL A 55 26.90 44.22 -6.67
C VAL A 55 26.71 43.18 -5.57
N ASN A 56 27.67 42.28 -5.40
CA ASN A 56 27.70 41.36 -4.26
C ASN A 56 28.17 42.10 -3.00
N GLU A 57 27.25 42.47 -2.12
CA GLU A 57 27.57 43.18 -0.86
C GLU A 57 28.63 42.47 -0.01
N LYS A 58 28.71 41.13 -0.05
CA LYS A 58 29.69 40.35 0.73
C LYS A 58 31.12 40.43 0.20
N SER A 59 31.32 40.75 -1.07
CA SER A 59 32.65 40.78 -1.70
C SER A 59 32.95 42.06 -2.45
N GLY A 60 32.03 43.03 -2.48
CA GLY A 60 32.11 44.27 -3.26
C GLY A 60 32.12 44.10 -4.78
N GLY A 61 32.07 42.87 -5.29
CA GLY A 61 32.27 42.55 -6.70
C GLY A 61 31.00 42.70 -7.53
N LEU A 62 31.12 43.26 -8.74
CA LEU A 62 30.03 43.32 -9.72
C LEU A 62 29.78 41.95 -10.33
N VAL A 63 28.53 41.47 -10.27
CA VAL A 63 28.12 40.21 -10.89
C VAL A 63 28.08 40.40 -12.41
N ARG A 64 28.96 39.72 -13.14
CA ARG A 64 29.02 39.74 -14.61
C ARG A 64 28.75 38.36 -15.18
N VAL A 65 28.21 38.30 -16.39
CA VAL A 65 28.11 37.05 -17.16
C VAL A 65 29.47 36.80 -17.81
N SER A 66 30.14 35.70 -17.43
CA SER A 66 31.47 35.36 -17.96
C SER A 66 31.44 34.56 -19.27
N GLY A 67 30.24 34.23 -19.78
CA GLY A 67 30.05 33.55 -21.06
C GLY A 67 28.77 32.70 -21.12
N GLY A 68 28.56 32.07 -22.27
CA GLY A 68 27.44 31.15 -22.53
C GLY A 68 26.87 31.34 -23.94
N THR A 69 26.55 30.24 -24.63
CA THR A 69 25.99 30.29 -25.99
C THR A 69 24.51 30.66 -26.02
N GLY A 70 23.83 30.65 -24.86
CA GLY A 70 22.38 30.88 -24.75
C GLY A 70 21.52 29.81 -25.44
N GLN A 71 22.13 28.75 -25.94
CA GLN A 71 21.43 27.70 -26.67
C GLN A 71 20.42 26.99 -25.77
N ARG A 72 19.20 26.84 -26.27
CA ARG A 72 18.11 26.16 -25.57
C ARG A 72 18.14 24.68 -25.93
N HIS A 73 18.38 23.84 -24.94
CA HIS A 73 18.28 22.40 -25.10
C HIS A 73 16.89 21.90 -24.70
N ARG A 74 16.37 20.93 -25.47
CA ARG A 74 15.17 20.20 -25.06
C ARG A 74 15.49 19.45 -23.77
N PHE A 75 14.67 19.69 -22.75
CA PHE A 75 14.85 19.11 -21.41
C PHE A 75 15.02 17.59 -21.43
N ASP A 76 14.22 16.89 -22.24
CA ASP A 76 14.24 15.44 -22.32
C ASP A 76 15.55 14.91 -22.92
N ALA A 77 16.00 15.51 -24.03
CA ALA A 77 17.25 15.13 -24.70
C ALA A 77 18.48 15.35 -23.80
N LEU A 78 18.54 16.50 -23.11
CA LEU A 78 19.61 16.79 -22.15
C LEU A 78 19.60 15.81 -20.98
N SER A 79 18.41 15.48 -20.46
CA SER A 79 18.25 14.52 -19.37
C SER A 79 18.73 13.12 -19.75
N ASP A 80 18.45 12.65 -20.96
CA ASP A 80 18.88 11.32 -21.39
C ASP A 80 20.40 11.29 -21.56
N GLN A 81 21.02 12.34 -22.10
CA GLN A 81 22.49 12.46 -22.18
C GLN A 81 23.15 12.43 -20.79
N ILE A 82 22.60 13.13 -19.79
CA ILE A 82 23.11 13.10 -18.41
C ILE A 82 22.98 11.69 -17.80
N PHE A 83 21.89 10.99 -18.07
CA PHE A 83 21.70 9.62 -17.58
C PHE A 83 22.69 8.65 -18.23
N THR A 84 22.87 8.72 -19.54
CA THR A 84 23.86 7.92 -20.27
C THR A 84 25.27 8.17 -19.75
N ALA A 85 25.68 9.44 -19.62
CA ALA A 85 27.01 9.83 -19.12
C ALA A 85 27.27 9.36 -17.67
N SER A 86 26.21 9.06 -16.91
CA SER A 86 26.31 8.57 -15.54
C SER A 86 26.06 7.07 -15.38
N GLY A 87 26.03 6.31 -16.49
CA GLY A 87 25.79 4.87 -16.48
C GLY A 87 24.39 4.49 -15.98
N ARG A 88 23.42 5.40 -16.06
CA ARG A 88 22.03 5.18 -15.67
C ARG A 88 21.16 4.90 -16.89
N PRO A 89 20.15 4.02 -16.78
CA PRO A 89 19.23 3.75 -17.87
C PRO A 89 18.45 5.01 -18.26
N THR A 90 18.29 5.22 -19.55
CA THR A 90 17.52 6.33 -20.11
C THR A 90 16.02 6.13 -19.89
N ARG A 91 15.21 7.15 -20.21
CA ARG A 91 13.75 7.05 -20.07
C ARG A 91 13.15 5.97 -20.97
N SER A 92 13.62 5.87 -22.21
CA SER A 92 13.20 4.84 -23.16
C SER A 92 13.55 3.44 -22.63
N ASP A 93 14.74 3.25 -22.04
CA ASP A 93 15.12 1.98 -21.41
C ASP A 93 14.19 1.62 -20.24
N LEU A 94 13.84 2.60 -19.40
CA LEU A 94 12.92 2.39 -18.28
C LEU A 94 11.50 2.05 -18.77
N GLU A 95 11.05 2.67 -19.87
CA GLU A 95 9.77 2.37 -20.50
C GLU A 95 9.75 0.99 -21.15
N GLN A 96 10.82 0.62 -21.87
CA GLN A 96 10.98 -0.71 -22.43
C GLN A 96 10.99 -1.78 -21.34
N ARG A 97 11.71 -1.55 -20.23
CA ARG A 97 11.68 -2.45 -19.05
C ARG A 97 10.28 -2.59 -18.46
N ARG A 98 9.50 -1.50 -18.42
CA ARG A 98 8.09 -1.54 -17.98
C ARG A 98 7.21 -2.34 -18.94
N LYS A 99 7.37 -2.13 -20.25
CA LYS A 99 6.65 -2.89 -21.30
C LYS A 99 7.01 -4.37 -21.26
N GLN A 100 8.28 -4.73 -21.15
CA GLN A 100 8.76 -6.11 -21.02
C GLN A 100 8.22 -6.78 -19.76
N LYS A 101 8.21 -6.09 -18.60
CA LYS A 101 7.59 -6.61 -17.37
C LYS A 101 6.09 -6.84 -17.53
N LYS A 102 5.40 -5.95 -18.26
CA LYS A 102 3.97 -6.09 -18.53
C LYS A 102 3.70 -7.30 -19.44
N ALA A 103 4.42 -7.41 -20.55
CA ALA A 103 4.33 -8.56 -21.48
C ALA A 103 4.69 -9.89 -20.80
N LYS A 104 5.70 -9.91 -19.92
CA LYS A 104 6.07 -11.11 -19.14
C LYS A 104 4.96 -11.53 -18.15
N ASN A 105 4.26 -10.56 -17.57
CA ASN A 105 3.09 -10.84 -16.72
C ASN A 105 1.86 -11.27 -17.53
N GLU A 106 1.77 -10.91 -18.82
CA GLU A 106 0.70 -11.36 -19.73
C GLU A 106 0.95 -12.79 -20.22
N ASN A 107 2.20 -13.19 -20.46
CA ASN A 107 2.56 -14.53 -20.97
C ASN A 107 2.65 -15.62 -19.90
N GLY A 108 2.94 -15.27 -18.64
CA GLY A 108 2.73 -16.19 -17.53
C GLY A 108 1.27 -16.13 -17.14
N LYS A 109 0.49 -17.22 -17.24
CA LYS A 109 -0.85 -17.32 -16.64
C LYS A 109 -0.75 -16.81 -15.21
N SER A 110 -1.14 -15.56 -14.99
CA SER A 110 -1.15 -14.95 -13.67
C SER A 110 -2.17 -15.73 -12.88
N MET A 111 -1.73 -16.72 -12.11
CA MET A 111 -2.58 -17.39 -11.13
C MET A 111 -3.32 -16.30 -10.37
N PRO A 112 -4.66 -16.24 -10.44
CA PRO A 112 -5.41 -15.19 -9.79
C PRO A 112 -4.99 -15.19 -8.32
N ARG A 113 -4.43 -14.06 -7.87
CA ARG A 113 -3.98 -13.95 -6.48
C ARG A 113 -5.21 -13.90 -5.59
N GLY A 114 -5.58 -15.05 -5.02
CA GLY A 114 -6.68 -15.18 -4.08
C GLY A 114 -8.00 -15.57 -4.71
N LEU A 115 -9.06 -15.51 -3.90
CA LEU A 115 -10.43 -15.87 -4.28
C LEU A 115 -10.98 -14.90 -5.33
N THR A 116 -11.74 -15.41 -6.28
CA THR A 116 -12.55 -14.56 -7.15
C THR A 116 -13.64 -13.85 -6.34
N GLN A 117 -14.22 -12.78 -6.87
CA GLN A 117 -15.25 -12.04 -6.15
C GLN A 117 -16.51 -12.89 -5.88
N ALA A 118 -16.91 -13.72 -6.84
CA ALA A 118 -18.01 -14.67 -6.68
C ALA A 118 -17.71 -15.71 -5.59
N GLN A 119 -16.51 -16.31 -5.60
CA GLN A 119 -16.09 -17.25 -4.55
C GLN A 119 -16.06 -16.57 -3.18
N ARG A 120 -15.55 -15.33 -3.10
CA ARG A 120 -15.53 -14.57 -1.87
C ARG A 120 -16.94 -14.33 -1.32
N PHE A 121 -17.88 -13.90 -2.15
CA PHE A 121 -19.26 -13.63 -1.71
C PHE A 121 -20.05 -14.90 -1.41
N SER A 122 -19.74 -16.03 -2.07
CA SER A 122 -20.25 -17.34 -1.67
C SER A 122 -19.79 -17.71 -0.25
N LEU A 123 -18.52 -17.51 0.10
CA LEU A 123 -18.04 -17.75 1.47
C LEU A 123 -18.66 -16.79 2.50
N ILE A 124 -18.99 -15.55 2.10
CA ILE A 124 -19.72 -14.62 2.97
C ILE A 124 -21.14 -15.12 3.19
N LEU A 125 -21.80 -15.65 2.17
CA LEU A 125 -23.14 -16.23 2.28
C LEU A 125 -23.15 -17.40 3.28
N ASP A 126 -22.17 -18.31 3.18
CA ASP A 126 -22.00 -19.41 4.13
C ASP A 126 -21.81 -18.89 5.57
N ASP A 127 -20.96 -17.89 5.75
CA ASP A 127 -20.73 -17.29 7.07
C ASP A 127 -22.00 -16.61 7.62
N LEU A 128 -22.81 -15.95 6.78
CA LEU A 128 -24.07 -15.32 7.18
C LEU A 128 -25.10 -16.36 7.65
N GLU A 129 -25.13 -17.54 7.01
CA GLU A 129 -25.97 -18.65 7.45
C GLU A 129 -25.48 -19.26 8.76
N ILE A 130 -24.17 -19.41 8.94
CA ILE A 130 -23.60 -19.85 10.23
C ILE A 130 -24.00 -18.87 11.35
N ILE A 131 -23.93 -17.56 11.09
CA ILE A 131 -24.38 -16.52 12.03
C ILE A 131 -25.88 -16.65 12.33
N ARG A 132 -26.72 -16.90 11.32
CA ARG A 132 -28.15 -17.13 11.51
C ARG A 132 -28.41 -18.36 12.40
N CYS A 133 -27.74 -19.47 12.12
CA CYS A 133 -27.84 -20.70 12.91
C CYS A 133 -27.38 -20.49 14.36
N PHE A 134 -26.31 -19.70 14.58
CA PHE A 134 -25.85 -19.34 15.92
C PHE A 134 -26.92 -18.60 16.74
N HIS A 135 -27.75 -17.78 16.09
CA HIS A 135 -28.89 -17.11 16.74
C HIS A 135 -30.16 -17.97 16.83
N GLY A 136 -30.05 -19.30 16.70
CA GLY A 136 -31.20 -20.20 16.76
C GLY A 136 -32.05 -20.21 15.49
N GLY A 137 -31.46 -19.84 14.35
CA GLY A 137 -32.12 -19.88 13.04
C GLY A 137 -32.85 -18.59 12.66
N THR A 138 -32.95 -17.60 13.55
CA THR A 138 -33.54 -16.29 13.26
C THR A 138 -32.62 -15.17 13.72
N ILE A 139 -32.62 -14.05 13.02
CA ILE A 139 -31.77 -12.91 13.32
C ILE A 139 -32.44 -12.03 14.40
N PRO A 140 -31.71 -11.61 15.45
CA PRO A 140 -32.21 -10.73 16.49
C PRO A 140 -32.76 -9.39 15.96
N THR A 141 -33.74 -8.83 16.67
CA THR A 141 -34.28 -7.50 16.38
C THR A 141 -33.17 -6.45 16.40
N GLY A 142 -33.18 -5.53 15.43
CA GLY A 142 -32.14 -4.51 15.23
C GLY A 142 -31.10 -4.89 14.17
N MET A 143 -30.87 -6.18 13.91
CA MET A 143 -29.89 -6.64 12.91
C MET A 143 -30.55 -7.19 11.62
N ARG A 144 -31.85 -7.47 11.65
CA ARG A 144 -32.62 -8.10 10.56
C ARG A 144 -32.45 -7.43 9.20
N ASN A 145 -32.73 -6.13 9.12
CA ASN A 145 -32.60 -5.36 7.88
C ASN A 145 -31.16 -5.37 7.35
N THR A 146 -30.19 -5.25 8.27
CA THR A 146 -28.75 -5.24 7.94
C THR A 146 -28.27 -6.60 7.44
N TRP A 147 -28.68 -7.68 8.10
CA TRP A 147 -28.35 -9.05 7.67
C TRP A 147 -28.96 -9.35 6.30
N LEU A 148 -30.24 -9.01 6.09
CA LEU A 148 -30.92 -9.25 4.81
C LEU A 148 -30.29 -8.44 3.67
N HIS A 149 -29.88 -7.19 3.93
CA HIS A 149 -29.14 -6.38 2.96
C HIS A 149 -27.81 -7.01 2.54
N PHE A 150 -27.04 -7.55 3.49
CA PHE A 150 -25.79 -8.25 3.18
C PHE A 150 -26.03 -9.56 2.44
N PHE A 151 -27.06 -10.31 2.82
CA PHE A 151 -27.49 -11.53 2.16
C PHE A 151 -27.87 -11.26 0.69
N ALA A 152 -28.71 -10.25 0.46
CA ALA A 152 -29.10 -9.78 -0.87
C ALA A 152 -27.89 -9.30 -1.69
N THR A 153 -26.98 -8.54 -1.08
CA THR A 153 -25.73 -8.09 -1.73
C THR A 153 -24.91 -9.27 -2.23
N CYS A 154 -24.82 -10.38 -1.47
CA CYS A 154 -24.06 -11.56 -1.89
C CYS A 154 -24.60 -12.12 -3.22
N PHE A 155 -25.92 -12.20 -3.39
CA PHE A 155 -26.53 -12.69 -4.64
C PHE A 155 -26.19 -11.86 -5.87
N THR A 156 -26.00 -10.54 -5.72
CA THR A 156 -25.63 -9.66 -6.85
C THR A 156 -24.28 -10.01 -7.49
N HIS A 157 -23.43 -10.74 -6.75
CA HIS A 157 -22.09 -11.17 -7.18
C HIS A 157 -22.04 -12.62 -7.66
N LEU A 158 -23.14 -13.38 -7.55
CA LEU A 158 -23.19 -14.78 -7.98
C LEU A 158 -23.74 -14.86 -9.42
N PRO A 159 -23.06 -15.55 -10.35
CA PRO A 159 -23.49 -15.71 -11.75
C PRO A 159 -24.80 -16.49 -11.92
N ASP A 160 -25.02 -17.51 -11.10
CA ASP A 160 -26.00 -18.56 -11.43
C ASP A 160 -27.33 -18.42 -10.67
N VAL A 161 -27.56 -17.25 -10.05
CA VAL A 161 -28.73 -17.04 -9.20
C VAL A 161 -29.84 -16.37 -10.00
N LEU A 162 -30.76 -17.20 -10.46
CA LEU A 162 -32.04 -16.75 -11.03
C LEU A 162 -33.01 -16.36 -9.91
N ASP A 163 -33.89 -15.40 -10.19
CA ASP A 163 -34.93 -14.89 -9.28
C ASP A 163 -34.42 -14.42 -7.91
N ILE A 164 -33.50 -13.45 -7.91
CA ILE A 164 -32.92 -12.88 -6.69
C ILE A 164 -34.01 -12.35 -5.74
N GLU A 165 -35.05 -11.69 -6.27
CA GLU A 165 -36.14 -11.18 -5.43
C GLU A 165 -36.84 -12.29 -4.66
N ARG A 166 -37.23 -13.38 -5.33
CA ARG A 166 -37.88 -14.53 -4.68
C ARG A 166 -37.01 -15.11 -3.57
N LYS A 167 -35.71 -15.28 -3.82
CA LYS A 167 -34.76 -15.79 -2.83
C LYS A 167 -34.62 -14.86 -1.61
N ILE A 168 -34.63 -13.55 -1.83
CA ILE A 168 -34.59 -12.56 -0.74
C ILE A 168 -35.87 -12.65 0.09
N TRP A 169 -37.04 -12.82 -0.55
CA TRP A 169 -38.30 -13.02 0.16
C TRP A 169 -38.34 -14.32 0.98
N GLU A 170 -37.84 -15.42 0.43
CA GLU A 170 -37.73 -16.71 1.15
C GLU A 170 -36.80 -16.60 2.36
N ALA A 171 -35.65 -15.95 2.19
CA ALA A 171 -34.72 -15.67 3.29
C ALA A 171 -35.33 -14.72 4.32
N ALA A 172 -36.09 -13.70 3.92
CA ALA A 172 -36.73 -12.78 4.84
C ALA A 172 -37.77 -13.47 5.72
N LYS A 173 -38.58 -14.37 5.13
CA LYS A 173 -39.59 -15.16 5.85
C LYS A 173 -38.97 -16.08 6.89
N THR A 174 -37.83 -16.69 6.57
CA THR A 174 -37.17 -17.69 7.42
C THR A 174 -36.22 -17.07 8.45
N ALA A 175 -35.34 -16.17 8.02
CA ALA A 175 -34.27 -15.62 8.83
C ALA A 175 -34.66 -14.34 9.59
N THR A 176 -35.58 -13.54 9.06
CA THR A 176 -35.91 -12.22 9.63
C THR A 176 -37.42 -12.05 9.86
N PRO A 177 -38.07 -12.94 10.64
CA PRO A 177 -39.49 -12.79 10.92
C PRO A 177 -39.78 -11.45 11.59
N GLY A 178 -40.86 -10.80 11.17
CA GLY A 178 -41.28 -9.49 11.68
C GLY A 178 -40.59 -8.28 11.04
N LEU A 179 -39.79 -8.45 9.99
CA LEU A 179 -39.33 -7.32 9.16
C LEU A 179 -40.49 -6.82 8.28
N PRO A 180 -40.75 -5.50 8.19
CA PRO A 180 -41.84 -4.97 7.37
C PRO A 180 -41.70 -5.39 5.90
N PRO A 181 -42.79 -5.84 5.23
CA PRO A 181 -42.75 -6.24 3.83
C PRO A 181 -42.19 -5.17 2.88
N ALA A 182 -42.42 -3.89 3.19
CA ALA A 182 -41.89 -2.76 2.43
C ALA A 182 -40.34 -2.68 2.48
N GLU A 183 -39.73 -2.99 3.62
CA GLU A 183 -38.26 -3.03 3.75
C GLU A 183 -37.66 -4.19 2.97
N VAL A 184 -38.29 -5.37 3.04
CA VAL A 184 -37.91 -6.55 2.25
C VAL A 184 -37.98 -6.23 0.76
N GLN A 185 -39.07 -5.61 0.30
CA GLN A 185 -39.25 -5.21 -1.09
C GLN A 185 -38.18 -4.22 -1.55
N ALA A 186 -37.86 -3.22 -0.73
CA ALA A 186 -36.82 -2.23 -1.04
C ALA A 186 -35.45 -2.89 -1.23
N ILE A 187 -35.08 -3.85 -0.37
CA ILE A 187 -33.83 -4.62 -0.51
C ILE A 187 -33.86 -5.49 -1.77
N ALA A 188 -34.95 -6.23 -2.00
CA ALA A 188 -35.09 -7.09 -3.17
C ALA A 188 -34.94 -6.31 -4.48
N ARG A 189 -35.67 -5.20 -4.60
CA ARG A 189 -35.61 -4.32 -5.77
C ARG A 189 -34.20 -3.77 -5.99
N GLN A 190 -33.56 -3.28 -4.92
CA GLN A 190 -32.19 -2.77 -5.03
C GLN A 190 -31.22 -3.86 -5.51
N ALA A 191 -31.34 -5.08 -5.00
CA ALA A 191 -30.49 -6.20 -5.43
C ALA A 191 -30.73 -6.59 -6.90
N ALA A 192 -31.99 -6.57 -7.35
CA ALA A 192 -32.35 -6.80 -8.75
C ALA A 192 -31.74 -5.73 -9.68
N GLU A 193 -31.90 -4.45 -9.34
CA GLU A 193 -31.33 -3.31 -10.07
C GLU A 193 -29.80 -3.42 -10.18
N LYS A 194 -29.11 -3.81 -9.09
CA LYS A 194 -27.66 -4.00 -9.08
C LYS A 194 -27.20 -5.20 -9.90
N THR A 195 -28.02 -6.23 -9.99
CA THR A 195 -27.70 -7.44 -10.76
C THR A 195 -27.76 -7.15 -12.26
N ALA A 196 -28.69 -6.31 -12.70
CA ALA A 196 -28.82 -5.88 -14.10
C ALA A 196 -27.64 -5.05 -14.63
N LEU A 197 -26.74 -4.55 -13.75
CA LEU A 197 -25.56 -3.80 -14.17
C LEU A 197 -24.52 -4.70 -14.85
N ASN A 198 -23.83 -4.19 -15.86
CA ASN A 198 -22.73 -4.92 -16.49
C ASN A 198 -21.61 -5.21 -15.47
N ARG A 199 -21.10 -6.45 -15.45
CA ARG A 199 -19.98 -6.83 -14.59
C ARG A 199 -18.71 -6.16 -15.06
N SER A 200 -18.05 -5.45 -14.15
CA SER A 200 -16.76 -4.84 -14.42
C SER A 200 -15.65 -5.58 -13.68
N SER A 201 -14.46 -5.64 -14.27
CA SER A 201 -13.27 -6.19 -13.60
C SER A 201 -12.76 -5.28 -12.46
N SER A 202 -13.16 -4.01 -12.44
CA SER A 202 -12.81 -3.05 -11.40
C SER A 202 -13.99 -2.77 -10.47
N VAL A 203 -13.74 -2.85 -9.17
CA VAL A 203 -14.71 -2.56 -8.09
C VAL A 203 -15.34 -1.16 -8.24
N LEU A 204 -14.58 -0.16 -8.71
CA LEU A 204 -15.09 1.20 -8.86
C LEU A 204 -16.14 1.36 -9.98
N SER A 205 -16.04 0.53 -11.03
CA SER A 205 -16.89 0.64 -12.23
C SER A 205 -17.99 -0.43 -12.27
N ASP A 206 -18.03 -1.34 -11.29
CA ASP A 206 -18.99 -2.43 -11.21
C ASP A 206 -20.38 -1.99 -10.68
N GLY A 207 -20.45 -0.85 -9.98
CA GLY A 207 -21.70 -0.25 -9.50
C GLY A 207 -22.44 -1.04 -8.39
N ARG A 208 -22.01 -2.28 -8.10
CA ARG A 208 -22.45 -3.14 -6.99
C ARG A 208 -21.78 -2.78 -5.66
N TYR A 209 -22.33 -3.24 -4.55
CA TYR A 209 -21.72 -3.06 -3.24
C TYR A 209 -20.62 -4.10 -2.97
N HIS A 210 -19.47 -3.63 -2.47
CA HIS A 210 -18.30 -4.46 -2.16
C HIS A 210 -17.90 -4.31 -0.69
N TYR A 211 -18.72 -4.84 0.22
CA TYR A 211 -18.44 -4.75 1.66
C TYR A 211 -17.22 -5.55 2.05
N LYS A 212 -16.39 -4.96 2.94
CA LYS A 212 -15.30 -5.68 3.61
C LYS A 212 -15.89 -6.61 4.66
N GLY A 213 -15.28 -7.77 4.85
CA GLY A 213 -15.69 -8.74 5.87
C GLY A 213 -15.74 -8.15 7.28
N ALA A 214 -14.77 -7.30 7.61
CA ALA A 214 -14.74 -6.57 8.89
C ALA A 214 -15.93 -5.61 9.07
N THR A 215 -16.41 -4.96 8.00
CA THR A 215 -17.60 -4.08 8.06
C THR A 215 -18.87 -4.88 8.28
N ILE A 216 -18.98 -6.05 7.65
CA ILE A 216 -20.11 -6.96 7.88
C ILE A 216 -20.10 -7.45 9.33
N ALA A 217 -18.93 -7.91 9.81
CA ALA A 217 -18.74 -8.38 11.17
C ALA A 217 -19.11 -7.31 12.21
N GLU A 218 -18.63 -6.08 12.02
CA GLU A 218 -18.94 -4.93 12.89
C GLU A 218 -20.46 -4.67 12.95
N ARG A 219 -21.13 -4.60 11.80
CA ARG A 219 -22.56 -4.30 11.75
C ARG A 219 -23.46 -5.44 12.26
N LEU A 220 -22.96 -6.67 12.26
CA LEU A 220 -23.66 -7.82 12.83
C LEU A 220 -23.20 -8.16 14.27
N GLY A 221 -22.37 -7.32 14.88
CA GLY A 221 -21.89 -7.54 16.25
C GLY A 221 -21.00 -8.77 16.43
N VAL A 222 -20.35 -9.25 15.36
CA VAL A 222 -19.49 -10.43 15.40
C VAL A 222 -18.16 -10.08 16.07
N THR A 223 -17.88 -10.70 17.21
CA THR A 223 -16.61 -10.54 17.94
C THR A 223 -15.53 -11.49 17.40
N SER A 224 -14.27 -11.25 17.76
CA SER A 224 -13.16 -12.13 17.36
C SER A 224 -13.27 -13.53 17.96
N ASP A 225 -13.81 -13.66 19.16
CA ASP A 225 -14.05 -14.97 19.79
C ASP A 225 -15.19 -15.70 19.10
N MET A 226 -16.29 -15.00 18.81
CA MET A 226 -17.41 -15.55 18.04
C MET A 226 -16.94 -16.06 16.67
N ALA A 227 -16.18 -15.24 15.93
CA ALA A 227 -15.66 -15.61 14.62
C ALA A 227 -14.74 -16.84 14.63
N ARG A 228 -14.05 -17.11 15.74
CA ARG A 228 -13.24 -18.32 15.92
C ARG A 228 -14.10 -19.53 16.23
N ASN A 229 -14.99 -19.40 17.21
CA ASN A 229 -15.82 -20.50 17.70
C ASN A 229 -16.74 -21.01 16.59
N LEU A 230 -17.24 -20.10 15.74
CA LEU A 230 -18.08 -20.42 14.59
C LEU A 230 -17.28 -20.79 13.33
N GLY A 231 -15.95 -20.71 13.34
CA GLY A 231 -15.13 -21.06 12.18
C GLY A 231 -15.33 -20.14 10.96
N LEU A 232 -15.71 -18.87 11.16
CA LEU A 232 -16.01 -17.94 10.07
C LEU A 232 -14.80 -17.70 9.17
N LYS A 233 -15.04 -17.59 7.86
CA LYS A 233 -13.99 -17.52 6.83
C LYS A 233 -13.72 -16.08 6.38
N GLN A 234 -14.77 -15.35 6.00
CA GLN A 234 -14.73 -14.01 5.43
C GLN A 234 -15.34 -12.94 6.34
N VAL A 235 -16.42 -13.23 7.08
CA VAL A 235 -17.08 -12.31 8.02
C VAL A 235 -16.31 -12.31 9.34
N ILE A 236 -15.09 -11.76 9.30
CA ILE A 236 -14.19 -11.70 10.44
C ILE A 236 -13.80 -10.25 10.76
N PRO A 237 -13.73 -9.87 12.04
CA PRO A 237 -13.20 -8.57 12.44
C PRO A 237 -11.74 -8.37 12.02
N GLU A 238 -11.32 -7.11 11.87
CA GLU A 238 -9.99 -6.78 11.34
C GLU A 238 -8.84 -7.25 12.25
N ASN A 239 -9.03 -7.26 13.57
CA ASN A 239 -8.05 -7.78 14.52
C ASN A 239 -7.83 -9.30 14.37
N GLU A 240 -8.90 -10.07 14.19
CA GLU A 240 -8.84 -11.52 13.93
C GLU A 240 -8.15 -11.82 12.59
N ARG A 241 -8.47 -11.03 11.56
CA ARG A 241 -7.79 -11.10 10.26
C ARG A 241 -6.29 -10.85 10.39
N LYS A 242 -5.88 -9.82 11.13
CA LYS A 242 -4.46 -9.51 11.40
C LYS A 242 -3.77 -10.66 12.12
N ARG A 243 -4.43 -11.27 13.12
CA ARG A 243 -3.90 -12.42 13.85
C ARG A 243 -3.66 -13.62 12.91
N ARG A 244 -4.67 -14.02 12.13
CA ARG A 244 -4.55 -15.14 11.16
C ARG A 244 -3.43 -14.88 10.15
N LYS A 245 -3.29 -13.64 9.67
CA LYS A 245 -2.20 -13.25 8.78
C LYS A 245 -0.83 -13.39 9.44
N ALA A 246 -0.68 -12.89 10.68
CA ALA A 246 0.57 -12.99 11.42
C ALA A 246 0.95 -14.45 11.70
N GLU A 247 -0.03 -15.30 12.02
CA GLU A 247 0.18 -16.73 12.19
C GLU A 247 0.59 -17.43 10.89
N ALA A 248 -0.12 -17.18 9.79
CA ALA A 248 0.25 -17.71 8.47
C ALA A 248 1.65 -17.27 8.05
N GLU A 249 2.02 -16.02 8.33
CA GLU A 249 3.37 -15.52 8.06
C GLU A 249 4.43 -16.19 8.93
N ARG A 250 4.15 -16.41 10.23
CA ARG A 250 5.03 -17.19 11.12
C ARG A 250 5.23 -18.60 10.59
N ARG A 251 4.15 -19.32 10.25
CA ARG A 251 4.22 -20.67 9.66
C ARG A 251 5.02 -20.68 8.35
N ARG A 252 4.80 -19.68 7.49
CA ARG A 252 5.56 -19.54 6.23
C ARG A 252 7.05 -19.30 6.46
N ARG A 253 7.41 -18.51 7.48
CA ARG A 253 8.81 -18.26 7.84
C ARG A 253 9.47 -19.53 8.36
N VAL A 254 8.80 -20.27 9.26
CA VAL A 254 9.26 -21.57 9.77
C VAL A 254 9.46 -22.56 8.62
N ALA A 255 8.49 -22.71 7.72
CA ALA A 255 8.59 -23.60 6.56
C ALA A 255 9.75 -23.22 5.59
N LYS A 256 10.21 -21.98 5.63
CA LYS A 256 11.37 -21.49 4.87
C LYS A 256 12.69 -21.63 5.63
N GLY A 257 12.70 -22.31 6.78
CA GLY A 257 13.88 -22.48 7.62
C GLY A 257 14.31 -21.22 8.36
N ALA A 258 13.40 -20.25 8.55
CA ALA A 258 13.72 -19.08 9.36
C ALA A 258 13.88 -19.51 10.82
N MET A 259 15.05 -19.24 11.39
CA MET A 259 15.35 -19.47 12.80
C MET A 259 14.37 -18.72 13.69
N THR A 260 14.01 -19.33 14.82
CA THR A 260 13.14 -18.68 15.80
C THR A 260 13.83 -17.43 16.36
N ARG A 261 13.06 -16.48 16.90
CA ARG A 261 13.64 -15.28 17.52
C ARG A 261 14.57 -15.65 18.67
N GLU A 262 14.24 -16.70 19.42
CA GLU A 262 15.04 -17.22 20.52
C GLU A 262 16.36 -17.81 20.02
N GLU A 263 16.34 -18.65 18.99
CA GLU A 263 17.56 -19.19 18.40
C GLU A 263 18.42 -18.10 17.76
N TYR A 264 17.80 -17.09 17.13
CA TYR A 264 18.50 -15.93 16.59
C TYR A 264 19.13 -15.10 17.71
N LEU A 265 18.40 -14.85 18.81
CA LEU A 265 18.90 -14.11 19.97
C LEU A 265 19.99 -14.89 20.70
N ALA A 266 19.88 -16.21 20.82
CA ALA A 266 20.93 -17.07 21.37
C ALA A 266 22.22 -17.00 20.54
N LYS A 267 22.12 -17.02 19.21
CA LYS A 267 23.27 -16.84 18.31
C LYS A 267 23.79 -15.40 18.26
N ASN A 268 22.95 -14.40 18.55
CA ASN A 268 23.27 -12.97 18.45
C ASN A 268 23.14 -12.24 19.80
N ASN A 269 23.54 -12.88 20.91
CA ASN A 269 23.46 -12.29 22.25
C ASN A 269 24.62 -11.33 22.58
N ALA A 270 25.61 -11.24 21.69
CA ALA A 270 26.82 -10.43 21.88
C ALA A 270 26.52 -8.95 22.23
N SER A 271 25.38 -8.41 21.80
CA SER A 271 25.00 -7.03 22.18
C SER A 271 24.51 -6.87 23.62
N ARG A 272 23.99 -7.93 24.26
CA ARG A 272 23.58 -7.93 25.67
C ARG A 272 24.73 -8.35 26.57
N GLU A 273 25.46 -9.41 26.20
CA GLU A 273 26.60 -9.94 26.97
C GLU A 273 27.83 -9.03 26.92
N LYS A 274 27.93 -8.16 25.90
CA LYS A 274 29.05 -7.23 25.69
C LYS A 274 30.42 -7.92 25.92
N PRO A 275 30.72 -9.04 25.25
CA PRO A 275 31.94 -9.81 25.48
C PRO A 275 33.22 -9.00 25.24
N TRP A 276 33.14 -7.95 24.41
CA TRP A 276 34.25 -7.00 24.20
C TRP A 276 34.64 -6.24 25.48
N THR A 277 33.73 -6.06 26.43
CA THR A 277 34.04 -5.45 27.75
C THR A 277 34.89 -6.40 28.60
N ALA A 278 34.59 -7.71 28.60
CA ALA A 278 35.40 -8.71 29.29
C ALA A 278 36.79 -8.86 28.65
N LEU A 279 36.88 -8.70 27.32
CA LEU A 279 38.13 -8.72 26.56
C LEU A 279 38.91 -7.39 26.60
N GLY A 280 38.37 -6.33 27.24
CA GLY A 280 39.02 -5.00 27.29
C GLY A 280 39.15 -4.29 25.93
N ILE A 281 38.40 -4.71 24.89
CA ILE A 281 38.46 -4.15 23.54
C ILE A 281 37.21 -3.35 23.18
N GLY A 282 37.34 -2.45 22.21
CA GLY A 282 36.20 -1.69 21.66
C GLY A 282 35.24 -2.58 20.87
N ARG A 283 33.93 -2.25 20.90
CA ARG A 283 32.87 -2.99 20.17
C ARG A 283 33.19 -3.20 18.70
N THR A 284 33.69 -2.18 18.01
CA THR A 284 34.02 -2.25 16.58
C THR A 284 35.13 -3.29 16.34
N LYS A 285 36.20 -3.22 17.14
CA LYS A 285 37.34 -4.12 17.05
C LYS A 285 36.96 -5.58 17.33
N TYR A 286 36.01 -5.82 18.24
CA TYR A 286 35.48 -7.17 18.48
C TYR A 286 34.79 -7.77 17.25
N TYR A 287 33.95 -7.01 16.54
CA TYR A 287 33.28 -7.53 15.35
C TYR A 287 34.24 -7.70 14.15
N GLU A 288 35.30 -6.89 14.06
CA GLU A 288 36.39 -7.07 13.09
C GLU A 288 37.15 -8.37 13.34
N LEU A 289 37.62 -8.59 14.57
CA LEU A 289 38.31 -9.83 14.96
C LEU A 289 37.41 -11.06 14.82
N LYS A 290 36.12 -10.95 15.16
CA LYS A 290 35.13 -12.03 14.98
C LYS A 290 34.93 -12.39 13.51
N ARG A 291 34.94 -11.40 12.62
CA ARG A 291 34.81 -11.62 11.16
C ARG A 291 36.08 -12.29 10.59
N GLU A 292 37.24 -11.95 11.15
CA GLU A 292 38.55 -12.46 10.72
C GLU A 292 38.93 -13.79 11.40
N GLY A 293 38.12 -14.28 12.35
CA GLY A 293 38.36 -15.54 13.07
C GLY A 293 39.45 -15.45 14.15
N LEU A 294 39.89 -14.23 14.49
CA LEU A 294 41.03 -13.94 15.38
C LEU A 294 40.58 -13.53 16.79
N LEU A 295 39.44 -14.04 17.27
CA LEU A 295 38.99 -13.75 18.63
C LEU A 295 39.94 -14.41 19.63
N PRO A 296 40.51 -13.67 20.61
CA PRO A 296 41.33 -14.26 21.65
C PRO A 296 40.51 -15.27 22.47
N GLU A 297 41.06 -16.47 22.69
CA GLU A 297 40.48 -17.39 23.66
C GLU A 297 40.61 -16.77 25.05
N LEU A 298 39.49 -16.63 25.75
CA LEU A 298 39.46 -16.24 27.15
C LEU A 298 40.10 -17.37 27.96
N ILE A 299 41.38 -17.20 28.34
CA ILE A 299 41.99 -18.03 29.37
C ILE A 299 41.23 -17.73 30.66
N ALA A 300 40.43 -18.70 31.10
CA ALA A 300 39.72 -18.62 32.37
C ALA A 300 40.74 -18.47 33.50
N ALA A 301 40.65 -17.36 34.23
CA ALA A 301 41.25 -17.20 35.56
C ALA A 301 40.16 -17.37 36.62
#